data_AF-A0A7R9H3T8-F1
#
_entry.id   AF-A0A7R9H3T8-F1
#
_cell.length_a   1.000
_cell.length_b   1.000
_cell.length_c   1.000
_cell.angle_alpha   90.00
_cell.angle_beta   90.00
_cell.angle_gamma   90.00
#
_symmetry.space_group_name_H-M   'P 1'
#
loop_
_entity.id
_entity.type
_entity.pdbx_description
1 polymer ?
#
loop_
_entity_poly.entity_id
_entity_poly.type
_entity_poly.pdbx_seq_one_letter_code
_entity_poly.pdbx_strand_id
1 'polypeptide(L)'
;MLALEDQTHQFCGASAIGKSWAITAAHCLTGMKAKDLELRAGSVIRHRGGSLHPVKYFIIHHNFDPETQDEDIALVKVKKPFSDNPSVRYIALPKQNEAVKPNIKAIVVGWGSTGDSGGPMIIGRDSPKLVGITSWGEGTGDLQSPGVYTRVAKYRNWIRMKTGL
;
A
#
# COMPACT_ATOMS: atom_id res chain seq x y z
N MET A 1 -0.60 0.60 8.71
CA MET A 1 -0.28 -0.48 7.76
C MET A 1 -1.44 -1.45 7.72
N LEU A 2 -1.69 -2.07 6.58
CA LEU A 2 -2.65 -3.16 6.39
C LEU A 2 -1.91 -4.38 5.85
N ALA A 3 -2.34 -5.57 6.25
CA ALA A 3 -1.91 -6.82 5.62
C ALA A 3 -2.92 -7.18 4.52
N LEU A 4 -2.42 -7.38 3.29
CA LEU A 4 -3.20 -7.94 2.20
C LEU A 4 -3.04 -9.46 2.23
N GLU A 5 -4.16 -10.14 2.46
CA GLU A 5 -4.24 -11.57 2.69
C GLU A 5 -5.10 -12.22 1.61
N ASP A 6 -4.68 -13.40 1.17
CA ASP A 6 -5.59 -14.38 0.57
C ASP A 6 -6.07 -15.36 1.65
N GLN A 7 -6.86 -16.36 1.26
CA GLN A 7 -7.44 -17.34 2.18
C GLN A 7 -6.40 -18.08 3.05
N THR A 8 -5.12 -18.08 2.68
CA THR A 8 -4.08 -18.92 3.26
C THR A 8 -2.90 -18.16 3.83
N HIS A 9 -2.52 -17.02 3.24
CA HIS A 9 -1.33 -16.28 3.67
C HIS A 9 -1.34 -14.79 3.30
N GLN A 10 -0.44 -14.05 3.94
CA GLN A 10 -0.23 -12.62 3.77
C GLN A 10 0.91 -12.51 2.77
N PHE A 11 0.62 -11.91 1.63
CA PHE A 11 1.55 -11.85 0.50
C PHE A 11 1.97 -10.42 0.17
N CYS A 12 1.22 -9.42 0.62
CA CYS A 12 1.56 -8.01 0.44
C CYS A 12 1.12 -7.17 1.64
N GLY A 13 1.64 -5.96 1.70
CA GLY A 13 1.16 -4.86 2.51
C GLY A 13 0.24 -3.93 1.73
N ALA A 14 -0.44 -3.06 2.47
CA ALA A 14 -1.20 -1.95 1.93
C ALA A 14 -1.27 -0.80 2.95
N SER A 15 -1.78 0.34 2.50
CA SER A 15 -1.98 1.52 3.34
C SER A 15 -3.44 1.98 3.30
N ALA A 16 -4.05 2.18 4.46
CA ALA A 16 -5.38 2.77 4.54
C ALA A 16 -5.29 4.27 4.23
N ILE A 17 -6.00 4.73 3.19
CA ILE A 17 -6.00 6.14 2.74
C ILE A 17 -7.36 6.83 2.94
N GLY A 18 -8.36 6.08 3.40
CA GLY A 18 -9.67 6.60 3.79
C GLY A 18 -10.54 5.52 4.42
N LYS A 19 -11.80 5.84 4.73
CA LYS A 19 -12.71 4.94 5.48
C LYS A 19 -12.88 3.55 4.87
N SER A 20 -12.82 3.42 3.55
CA SER A 20 -12.98 2.11 2.87
C SER A 20 -12.05 1.98 1.65
N TRP A 21 -10.98 2.76 1.62
CA TRP A 21 -10.03 2.81 0.53
C TRP A 21 -8.63 2.53 1.06
N ALA A 22 -7.95 1.60 0.40
CA ALA A 22 -6.55 1.32 0.62
C ALA A 22 -5.78 1.47 -0.70
N ILE A 23 -4.47 1.63 -0.58
CA ILE A 23 -3.51 1.68 -1.68
C ILE A 23 -2.44 0.62 -1.47
N THR A 24 -2.02 -0.03 -2.55
CA THR A 24 -1.00 -1.09 -2.58
C THR A 24 -0.30 -1.09 -3.94
N ALA A 25 0.58 -2.05 -4.19
CA ALA A 25 1.25 -2.25 -5.47
C ALA A 25 0.31 -2.97 -6.46
N ALA A 26 0.45 -2.69 -7.75
CA ALA A 26 -0.32 -3.34 -8.80
C ALA A 26 0.06 -4.82 -8.97
N HIS A 27 1.34 -5.16 -8.88
CA HIS A 27 1.80 -6.53 -9.02
C HIS A 27 1.17 -7.46 -7.96
N CYS A 28 0.88 -6.94 -6.76
CA CYS A 28 0.18 -7.69 -5.69
C CYS A 28 -1.22 -8.17 -6.09
N LEU A 29 -1.88 -7.50 -7.03
CA LEU A 29 -3.28 -7.79 -7.39
C LEU A 29 -3.41 -8.41 -8.78
N THR A 30 -2.32 -8.51 -9.53
CA THR A 30 -2.31 -9.04 -10.89
C THR A 30 -2.63 -10.54 -10.85
N GLY A 31 -3.62 -10.97 -11.63
CA GLY A 31 -4.12 -12.36 -11.62
C GLY A 31 -5.02 -12.74 -10.43
N MET A 32 -5.20 -11.84 -9.46
CA MET A 32 -6.03 -12.10 -8.27
C MET A 32 -7.51 -11.79 -8.53
N LYS A 33 -8.40 -12.37 -7.72
CA LYS A 33 -9.84 -12.08 -7.74
C LYS A 33 -10.26 -11.42 -6.44
N ALA A 34 -11.01 -10.32 -6.52
CA ALA A 34 -11.44 -9.56 -5.35
C ALA A 34 -12.16 -10.39 -4.27
N LYS A 35 -12.89 -11.44 -4.67
CA LYS A 35 -13.61 -12.32 -3.74
C LYS A 35 -12.70 -13.18 -2.86
N ASP A 36 -11.45 -13.38 -3.28
CA ASP A 36 -10.48 -14.24 -2.60
C ASP A 36 -9.52 -13.42 -1.73
N LEU A 37 -9.75 -12.10 -1.62
CA LEU A 37 -8.87 -11.15 -0.96
C LEU A 37 -9.54 -10.45 0.21
N GLU A 38 -8.74 -10.19 1.24
CA GLU A 38 -9.10 -9.35 2.37
C GLU A 38 -7.94 -8.50 2.88
N LEU A 39 -8.28 -7.40 3.56
CA LEU A 39 -7.32 -6.56 4.25
C LEU A 39 -7.49 -6.72 5.76
N ARG A 40 -6.41 -7.11 6.45
CA ARG A 40 -6.34 -7.07 7.91
C ARG A 40 -5.84 -5.72 8.38
N ALA A 41 -6.61 -5.08 9.26
CA ALA A 41 -6.31 -3.78 9.83
C ALA A 41 -6.15 -3.86 11.37
N GLY A 42 -5.29 -3.02 11.94
CA GLY A 42 -5.18 -2.89 13.40
C GLY A 42 -4.50 -4.06 14.11
N SER A 43 -3.65 -4.81 13.41
CA SER A 43 -2.78 -5.82 14.02
C SER A 43 -1.32 -5.57 13.66
N VAL A 44 -0.42 -5.93 14.58
CA VAL A 44 1.03 -6.01 14.34
C VAL A 44 1.52 -7.46 14.21
N ILE A 45 0.65 -8.43 14.50
CA ILE A 45 0.96 -9.87 14.43
C ILE A 45 0.46 -10.40 13.10
N ARG A 46 1.34 -11.02 12.33
CA ARG A 46 0.99 -11.68 11.06
C ARG A 46 -0.12 -12.70 11.29
N HIS A 47 -1.18 -12.66 10.47
CA HIS A 47 -2.33 -13.59 10.49
C HIS A 47 -3.18 -13.65 11.76
N ARG A 48 -3.00 -12.76 12.73
CA ARG A 48 -3.77 -12.80 13.97
C ARG A 48 -4.16 -11.40 14.44
N GLY A 49 -5.26 -11.31 15.17
CA GLY A 49 -5.78 -10.04 15.70
C GLY A 49 -6.28 -9.08 14.62
N GLY A 50 -6.62 -7.86 15.06
CA GLY A 50 -7.17 -6.83 14.18
C GLY A 50 -8.56 -7.16 13.66
N SER A 51 -8.96 -6.46 12.61
CA SER A 51 -10.25 -6.64 11.91
C SER A 51 -10.00 -7.01 10.45
N LEU A 52 -10.85 -7.91 9.93
CA LEU A 52 -10.83 -8.34 8.53
C LEU A 52 -11.81 -7.52 7.70
N HIS A 53 -11.35 -7.11 6.52
CA HIS A 53 -12.08 -6.25 5.60
C HIS A 53 -12.07 -6.87 4.19
N PRO A 54 -13.11 -7.63 3.82
CA PRO A 54 -13.19 -8.26 2.51
C PRO A 54 -13.13 -7.25 1.37
N VAL A 55 -12.41 -7.57 0.31
CA VAL A 55 -12.30 -6.69 -0.86
C VAL A 55 -13.62 -6.69 -1.65
N LYS A 56 -14.10 -5.49 -2.00
CA LYS A 56 -15.26 -5.29 -2.87
C LYS A 56 -14.82 -5.34 -4.33
N TYR A 57 -13.81 -4.56 -4.67
CA TYR A 57 -13.13 -4.53 -5.96
C TYR A 57 -11.79 -3.81 -5.78
N PHE A 58 -10.92 -3.91 -6.79
CA PHE A 58 -9.69 -3.15 -6.85
C PHE A 58 -9.49 -2.57 -8.26
N ILE A 59 -8.60 -1.58 -8.36
CA ILE A 59 -8.27 -0.87 -9.59
C ILE A 59 -6.75 -0.89 -9.71
N ILE A 60 -6.23 -1.64 -10.67
CA ILE A 60 -4.82 -1.60 -11.09
C ILE A 60 -4.63 -0.39 -12.01
N HIS A 61 -3.48 0.29 -11.91
CA HIS A 61 -3.17 1.38 -12.81
C HIS A 61 -3.12 0.89 -14.27
N HIS A 62 -3.71 1.64 -15.19
CA HIS A 62 -3.92 1.21 -16.57
C HIS A 62 -2.63 1.09 -17.40
N ASN A 63 -1.56 1.80 -17.05
CA ASN A 63 -0.23 1.62 -17.66
C ASN A 63 0.73 0.84 -16.76
N PHE A 64 0.22 0.07 -15.79
CA PHE A 64 1.08 -0.87 -15.08
C PHE A 64 1.65 -1.87 -16.08
N ASP A 65 2.98 -1.95 -16.10
CA ASP A 65 3.71 -2.89 -16.94
C ASP A 65 4.37 -3.96 -16.04
N PRO A 66 3.94 -5.24 -16.12
CA PRO A 66 4.47 -6.29 -15.27
C PRO A 66 5.92 -6.68 -15.61
N GLU A 67 6.42 -6.36 -16.81
CA GLU A 67 7.80 -6.67 -17.21
C GLU A 67 8.78 -5.66 -16.59
N THR A 68 8.44 -4.38 -16.67
CA THR A 68 9.31 -3.29 -16.16
C THR A 68 8.99 -2.87 -14.74
N GLN A 69 7.83 -3.30 -14.20
CA GLN A 69 7.25 -2.83 -12.95
C GLN A 69 6.95 -1.31 -12.95
N ASP A 70 6.89 -0.67 -14.13
CA ASP A 70 6.49 0.74 -14.19
C ASP A 70 5.02 0.90 -13.85
N GLU A 71 4.70 2.02 -13.20
CA GLU A 71 3.37 2.35 -12.70
C GLU A 71 2.74 1.30 -11.76
N ASP A 72 3.58 0.69 -10.92
CA ASP A 72 3.19 -0.30 -9.91
C ASP A 72 2.39 0.30 -8.74
N ILE A 73 1.12 0.60 -8.99
CA ILE A 73 0.17 1.17 -8.03
C ILE A 73 -1.24 0.63 -8.27
N ALA A 74 -1.94 0.30 -7.18
CA ALA A 74 -3.34 -0.07 -7.22
C ALA A 74 -4.14 0.46 -6.03
N LEU A 75 -5.45 0.59 -6.23
CA LEU A 75 -6.41 1.00 -5.23
C LEU A 75 -7.34 -0.15 -4.88
N VAL A 76 -7.62 -0.34 -3.60
CA VAL A 76 -8.49 -1.41 -3.10
C VAL A 76 -9.67 -0.80 -2.37
N LYS A 77 -10.89 -1.15 -2.81
CA LYS A 77 -12.14 -0.82 -2.12
C LYS A 77 -12.56 -2.00 -1.27
N VAL A 78 -12.77 -1.80 0.03
CA VAL A 78 -13.29 -2.84 0.94
C VAL A 78 -14.80 -2.77 1.10
N LYS A 79 -15.43 -3.92 1.38
CA LYS A 79 -16.87 -4.04 1.69
C LYS A 79 -17.18 -3.50 3.08
N LYS A 80 -16.40 -3.92 4.08
CA LYS A 80 -16.49 -3.46 5.46
C LYS A 80 -15.53 -2.28 5.67
N PRO A 81 -15.99 -1.07 6.02
CA PRO A 81 -15.11 0.08 6.28
C PRO A 81 -14.09 -0.17 7.42
N PHE A 82 -12.93 0.47 7.33
CA PHE A 82 -11.91 0.48 8.39
C PHE A 82 -12.32 1.35 9.60
N SER A 83 -13.29 2.25 9.43
CA SER A 83 -13.77 3.16 10.48
C SER A 83 -14.39 2.46 11.69
N ASP A 84 -14.71 1.18 11.56
CA ASP A 84 -15.28 0.37 12.64
C ASP A 84 -14.23 0.02 13.72
N ASN A 85 -12.94 0.26 13.45
CA ASN A 85 -11.83 -0.05 14.35
C ASN A 85 -11.05 1.24 14.74
N PRO A 86 -11.14 1.72 16.00
CA PRO A 86 -10.52 2.98 16.42
C PRO A 86 -8.98 2.95 16.40
N SER A 87 -8.39 1.75 16.37
CA SER A 87 -6.93 1.57 16.24
C SER A 87 -6.44 1.79 14.80
N VAL A 88 -7.33 1.98 13.83
CA VAL A 88 -6.98 2.18 12.43
C VAL A 88 -7.03 3.66 12.08
N ARG A 89 -5.86 4.20 11.70
CA ARG A 89 -5.72 5.56 11.16
C ARG A 89 -5.48 5.51 9.66
N TYR A 90 -5.87 6.58 8.98
CA TYR A 90 -5.65 6.75 7.53
C TYR A 90 -4.45 7.66 7.31
N ILE A 91 -3.55 7.25 6.42
CA ILE A 91 -2.34 8.00 6.14
C ILE A 91 -2.64 9.17 5.20
N ALA A 92 -2.03 10.33 5.45
CA ALA A 92 -2.18 11.48 4.57
C ALA A 92 -1.45 11.26 3.25
N LEU A 93 -2.05 11.73 2.15
CA LEU A 93 -1.44 11.67 0.83
C LEU A 93 -0.71 12.99 0.51
N PRO A 94 0.45 12.94 -0.18
CA PRO A 94 1.14 14.13 -0.65
C PRO A 94 0.30 14.87 -1.69
N LYS A 95 0.60 16.16 -1.91
CA LYS A 95 0.05 16.91 -3.04
C LYS A 95 0.58 16.35 -4.36
N GLN A 96 -0.13 16.62 -5.46
CA GLN A 96 0.32 16.25 -6.79
C GLN A 96 1.73 16.78 -7.03
N ASN A 97 2.64 15.89 -7.44
CA ASN A 97 4.05 16.19 -7.73
C ASN A 97 4.83 16.82 -6.56
N GLU A 98 4.35 16.71 -5.32
CA GLU A 98 5.10 17.14 -4.13
C GLU A 98 6.49 16.48 -4.15
N ALA A 99 7.53 17.30 -3.99
CA ALA A 99 8.91 16.84 -3.98
C ALA A 99 9.25 16.26 -2.61
N VAL A 100 9.89 15.09 -2.60
CA VAL A 100 10.56 14.55 -1.42
C VAL A 100 12.01 14.98 -1.51
N LYS A 101 12.50 15.74 -0.53
CA LYS A 101 13.90 16.19 -0.56
C LYS A 101 14.84 14.98 -0.36
N PRO A 102 15.97 14.93 -1.07
CA PRO A 102 17.02 13.95 -0.79
C PRO A 102 17.44 13.97 0.68
N ASN A 103 17.94 12.83 1.19
CA ASN A 103 18.44 12.66 2.55
C ASN A 103 17.41 12.88 3.68
N ILE A 104 16.11 12.95 3.36
CA ILE A 104 15.05 12.85 4.38
C ILE A 104 14.97 11.42 4.89
N LYS A 105 14.91 11.27 6.22
CA LYS A 105 14.62 9.98 6.85
C LYS A 105 13.18 9.59 6.58
N ALA A 106 13.01 8.48 5.86
CA ALA A 106 11.73 7.82 5.68
C ALA A 106 11.64 6.57 6.57
N ILE A 107 10.41 6.14 6.83
CA ILE A 107 10.11 4.92 7.58
C ILE A 107 9.37 3.98 6.63
N VAL A 108 9.87 2.76 6.51
CA VAL A 108 9.19 1.64 5.84
C VAL A 108 8.79 0.64 6.91
N VAL A 109 7.55 0.17 6.87
CA VAL A 109 7.05 -0.84 7.81
C VAL A 109 6.39 -1.99 7.06
N GLY A 110 6.55 -3.18 7.63
CA GLY A 110 6.55 -4.41 6.89
C GLY A 110 6.41 -5.64 7.79
N TRP A 111 6.03 -6.77 7.20
CA TRP A 111 6.11 -8.10 7.84
C TRP A 111 7.24 -8.97 7.24
N GLY A 112 8.15 -8.38 6.45
CA GLY A 112 9.36 -9.00 5.95
C GLY A 112 9.31 -9.40 4.48
N SER A 113 10.28 -10.21 4.05
CA SER A 113 10.66 -10.47 2.65
C SER A 113 9.56 -10.93 1.69
N THR A 114 8.41 -11.41 2.19
CA THR A 114 7.26 -11.83 1.38
C THR A 114 6.00 -11.00 1.62
N GLY A 115 6.10 -9.85 2.29
CA GLY A 115 4.94 -9.10 2.77
C GLY A 115 5.09 -7.57 2.80
N ASP A 116 6.24 -7.05 2.39
CA ASP A 116 6.51 -5.62 2.39
C ASP A 116 6.04 -4.92 1.11
N SER A 117 5.96 -5.65 -0.01
CA SER A 117 5.42 -5.16 -1.29
C SER A 117 4.03 -4.57 -1.11
N GLY A 118 3.77 -3.41 -1.71
CA GLY A 118 2.53 -2.65 -1.50
C GLY A 118 2.46 -1.91 -0.15
N GLY A 119 3.40 -2.14 0.76
CA GLY A 119 3.50 -1.50 2.06
C GLY A 119 3.93 -0.03 1.99
N PRO A 120 3.75 0.71 3.11
CA PRO A 120 4.00 2.15 3.14
C PRO A 120 5.49 2.51 3.28
N MET A 121 5.91 3.52 2.49
CA MET A 121 7.04 4.39 2.82
C MET A 121 6.51 5.77 3.24
N ILE A 122 6.75 6.16 4.50
CA ILE A 122 6.24 7.41 5.08
C ILE A 122 7.35 8.38 5.49
N ILE A 123 7.03 9.67 5.45
CA ILE A 123 7.86 10.76 6.01
C ILE A 123 7.06 11.59 7.00
N GLY A 124 7.75 12.26 7.92
CA GLY A 124 7.17 13.13 8.94
C GLY A 124 6.68 12.35 10.17
N ARG A 125 7.26 12.65 11.34
CA ARG A 125 6.92 11.94 12.59
C ARG A 125 5.56 12.37 13.15
N ASP A 126 5.31 13.68 13.20
CA ASP A 126 4.11 14.26 13.83
C ASP A 126 2.94 14.42 12.83
N SER A 127 3.24 14.41 11.53
CA SER A 127 2.26 14.51 10.46
C SER A 127 2.66 13.58 9.31
N PRO A 128 2.46 12.26 9.48
CA PRO A 128 2.99 11.27 8.57
C PRO A 128 2.26 11.33 7.21
N LYS A 129 3.05 11.30 6.14
CA LYS A 129 2.56 11.27 4.75
C LYS A 129 3.09 10.04 4.02
N LEU A 130 2.24 9.42 3.21
CA LEU A 130 2.59 8.28 2.36
C LEU A 130 3.27 8.77 1.07
N VAL A 131 4.60 8.71 1.02
CA VAL A 131 5.37 9.20 -0.15
C VAL A 131 5.75 8.10 -1.13
N GLY A 132 5.78 6.84 -0.67
CA GLY A 132 6.05 5.70 -1.52
C GLY A 132 5.23 4.47 -1.16
N ILE A 133 5.14 3.57 -2.13
CA ILE A 133 4.61 2.22 -2.00
C ILE A 133 5.77 1.28 -2.33
N THR A 134 6.08 0.32 -1.46
CA THR A 134 7.13 -0.67 -1.75
C THR A 134 6.78 -1.43 -3.02
N SER A 135 7.68 -1.45 -4.01
CA SER A 135 7.45 -2.07 -5.31
C SER A 135 8.36 -3.28 -5.48
N TRP A 136 9.65 -3.06 -5.76
CA TRP A 136 10.63 -4.12 -5.99
C TRP A 136 12.02 -3.72 -5.49
N GLY A 137 12.98 -4.63 -5.60
CA GLY A 137 14.41 -4.38 -5.37
C GLY A 137 15.22 -5.60 -5.84
N GLU A 138 16.47 -5.38 -6.25
CA GLU A 138 17.37 -6.49 -6.55
C GLU A 138 17.99 -7.01 -5.24
N GLY A 139 17.56 -8.19 -4.81
CA GLY A 139 17.97 -8.77 -3.52
C GLY A 139 17.35 -8.09 -2.30
N THR A 140 17.73 -8.54 -1.11
CA THR A 140 17.27 -7.94 0.16
C THR A 140 18.46 -7.41 0.95
N GLY A 141 18.57 -6.08 1.03
CA GLY A 141 19.60 -5.40 1.81
C GLY A 141 20.97 -5.33 1.13
N ASP A 142 21.02 -5.43 -0.20
CA ASP A 142 22.24 -5.14 -0.96
C ASP A 142 22.52 -3.63 -0.92
N LEU A 143 23.74 -3.26 -0.53
CA LEU A 143 24.19 -1.87 -0.44
C LEU A 143 24.30 -1.20 -1.83
N GLN A 144 24.39 -1.99 -2.91
CA GLN A 144 24.49 -1.48 -4.28
C GLN A 144 23.13 -1.37 -4.97
N SER A 145 22.10 -2.07 -4.48
CA SER A 145 20.77 -2.11 -5.08
C SER A 145 19.69 -1.73 -4.06
N PRO A 146 19.35 -0.42 -3.95
CA PRO A 146 18.34 0.03 -3.01
C PRO A 146 16.95 -0.45 -3.40
N GLY A 147 16.05 -0.50 -2.40
CA GLY A 147 14.63 -0.75 -2.65
C GLY A 147 14.00 0.35 -3.52
N VAL A 148 13.11 -0.06 -4.42
CA VAL A 148 12.37 0.80 -5.34
C VAL A 148 10.94 0.98 -4.85
N TYR A 149 10.48 2.23 -4.86
CA TYR A 149 9.17 2.61 -4.35
C TYR A 149 8.40 3.43 -5.36
N THR A 150 7.13 3.11 -5.58
CA THR A 150 6.25 3.89 -6.44
C THR A 150 5.96 5.25 -5.82
N ARG A 151 6.34 6.33 -6.50
CA ARG A 151 6.18 7.72 -6.01
C ARG A 151 4.70 8.14 -5.98
N VAL A 152 4.09 8.11 -4.79
CA VAL A 152 2.64 8.39 -4.61
C VAL A 152 2.23 9.78 -5.11
N ALA A 153 3.09 10.79 -4.95
CA ALA A 153 2.83 12.14 -5.42
C ALA A 153 2.60 12.24 -6.95
N LYS A 154 3.17 11.33 -7.75
CA LYS A 154 2.93 11.25 -9.21
C LYS A 154 1.46 10.92 -9.51
N TYR A 155 0.81 10.14 -8.64
CA TYR A 155 -0.53 9.59 -8.87
C TYR A 155 -1.64 10.27 -8.05
N ARG A 156 -1.37 11.37 -7.34
CA ARG A 156 -2.35 12.01 -6.43
C ARG A 156 -3.68 12.36 -7.11
N ASN A 157 -3.62 12.89 -8.33
CA ASN A 157 -4.80 13.22 -9.13
C ASN A 157 -5.57 11.97 -9.57
N TRP A 158 -4.87 10.91 -9.97
CA TRP A 158 -5.49 9.62 -10.31
C TRP A 158 -6.19 9.01 -9.09
N ILE A 159 -5.54 9.03 -7.91
CA ILE A 159 -6.14 8.57 -6.65
C ILE A 159 -7.42 9.36 -6.36
N ARG A 160 -7.39 10.70 -6.48
CA ARG A 160 -8.57 11.55 -6.28
C ARG A 160 -9.70 11.19 -7.24
N MET A 161 -9.38 11.05 -8.52
CA MET A 161 -10.36 10.74 -9.56
C MET A 161 -11.07 9.41 -9.31
N LYS A 162 -10.34 8.38 -8.82
CA LYS A 162 -10.92 7.04 -8.58
C LYS A 162 -11.62 6.91 -7.23
N THR A 163 -11.20 7.66 -6.22
CA THR A 163 -11.64 7.45 -4.83
C THR A 163 -12.50 8.57 -4.25
N GLY A 164 -12.42 9.77 -4.80
CA GLY A 164 -13.00 11.00 -4.25
C GLY A 164 -12.19 11.64 -3.11
N LEU A 165 -11.01 11.10 -2.76
CA LEU A 165 -10.13 11.60 -1.69
C LEU A 165 -9.18 12.72 -2.14
#